data_AF-X6P727-F1
#
_entry.id   AF-X6P727-F1
#
_cell.length_a   1.000
_cell.length_b   1.000
_cell.length_c   1.000
_cell.angle_alpha   90.00
_cell.angle_beta   90.00
_cell.angle_gamma   90.00
#
_symmetry.space_group_name_H-M   'P 1'
#
loop_
_entity.id
_entity.type
_entity.pdbx_description
1 polymer ?
#
loop_
_entity_poly.entity_id
_entity_poly.type
_entity_poly.pdbx_seq_one_letter_code
_entity_poly.pdbx_strand_id
1 'polypeptide(L)'
;MNRVIMHQIPPITIKALQNTVLEMMKHYRENLMLFGGQPKNEWLERELENIAYVYNQVIEKSNEFEPMKKKNFFGARDFYSLIRYQLQSPSYNLSFEGFMRNFGGISREDLLRNLGYIFYKVLGFSREEVFEKMSKFTPMDCVQRNLLDTQTNNSKLFEDNYIVSRHCMVISELEHSWQVLLENGILKYDDVFLFKSNFAHDRDSSISDYKHLNKIIDCMDTGKRVVLYNLDSIYENLYDMLNQRYQRKPSGKNYL
;
A
#
# COMPACT_ATOMS: atom_id res chain seq x y z
N MET A 1 -22.82 -25.64 -25.83
CA MET A 1 -23.42 -24.88 -24.72
C MET A 1 -22.42 -23.81 -24.27
N ASN A 2 -22.59 -22.57 -24.72
CA ASN A 2 -21.84 -21.43 -24.18
C ASN A 2 -22.46 -21.08 -22.82
N ARG A 3 -21.90 -21.64 -21.73
CA ARG A 3 -22.41 -21.48 -20.35
C ARG A 3 -21.81 -20.28 -19.61
N VAL A 4 -20.88 -19.57 -20.24
CA VAL A 4 -20.08 -18.52 -19.59
C VAL A 4 -19.92 -17.33 -20.52
N ILE A 5 -20.12 -16.12 -19.97
CA ILE A 5 -19.69 -14.88 -20.60
C ILE A 5 -18.28 -14.60 -20.09
N MET A 6 -17.29 -14.66 -20.98
CA MET A 6 -15.92 -14.30 -20.65
C MET A 6 -15.72 -12.81 -20.91
N HIS A 7 -15.51 -12.04 -19.84
CA HIS A 7 -15.10 -10.64 -19.93
C HIS A 7 -13.60 -10.54 -19.69
N GLN A 8 -12.86 -10.05 -20.69
CA GLN A 8 -11.42 -9.82 -20.59
C GLN A 8 -11.17 -8.31 -20.50
N ILE A 9 -10.47 -7.90 -19.45
CA ILE A 9 -10.03 -6.51 -19.29
C ILE A 9 -8.66 -6.38 -19.96
N PRO A 10 -8.49 -5.46 -20.93
CA PRO A 10 -7.20 -5.22 -21.56
C PRO A 10 -6.20 -4.57 -20.57
N PRO A 11 -4.90 -4.57 -20.89
CA PRO A 11 -3.90 -3.84 -20.12
C PRO A 11 -4.32 -2.37 -19.93
N ILE A 12 -4.08 -1.84 -18.73
CA ILE A 12 -4.44 -0.48 -18.38
C ILE A 12 -3.60 0.49 -19.22
N THR A 13 -4.27 1.36 -19.97
CA THR A 13 -3.63 2.41 -20.76
C THR A 13 -3.43 3.68 -19.93
N ILE A 14 -2.53 4.56 -20.36
CA ILE A 14 -2.35 5.88 -19.72
C ILE A 14 -3.65 6.67 -19.63
N LYS A 15 -4.49 6.62 -20.68
CA LYS A 15 -5.80 7.29 -20.68
C LYS A 15 -6.74 6.70 -19.61
N ALA A 16 -6.70 5.39 -19.40
CA ALA A 16 -7.46 4.74 -18.32
C ALA A 16 -6.94 5.13 -16.92
N LEU A 17 -5.62 5.29 -16.75
CA LEU A 17 -5.05 5.81 -15.50
C LEU A 17 -5.50 7.24 -15.22
N GLN A 18 -5.46 8.11 -16.22
CA GLN A 18 -5.93 9.50 -16.11
C GLN A 18 -7.42 9.57 -15.78
N ASN A 19 -8.26 8.78 -16.45
CA ASN A 19 -9.68 8.69 -16.12
C ASN A 19 -9.89 8.22 -14.68
N THR A 20 -9.10 7.25 -14.21
CA THR A 20 -9.18 6.76 -12.83
C THR A 20 -8.81 7.86 -11.83
N VAL A 21 -7.77 8.64 -12.12
CA VAL A 21 -7.37 9.81 -11.33
C VAL A 21 -8.51 10.83 -11.22
N LEU A 22 -9.14 11.16 -12.35
CA LEU A 22 -10.24 12.13 -12.39
C LEU A 22 -11.42 11.67 -11.53
N GLU A 23 -11.82 10.40 -11.64
CA GLU A 23 -12.91 9.85 -10.82
C GLU A 23 -12.56 9.80 -9.32
N MET A 24 -11.33 9.40 -8.97
CA MET A 24 -10.86 9.40 -7.58
C MET A 24 -10.82 10.82 -6.99
N MET A 25 -10.38 11.81 -7.77
CA MET A 25 -10.34 13.21 -7.37
C MET A 25 -11.76 13.79 -7.22
N LYS A 26 -12.67 13.47 -8.15
CA LYS A 26 -14.08 13.88 -8.07
C LYS A 26 -14.72 13.36 -6.78
N HIS A 27 -14.58 12.06 -6.50
CA HIS A 27 -15.07 11.45 -5.28
C HIS A 27 -14.48 12.10 -4.02
N TYR A 28 -13.18 12.38 -4.02
CA TYR A 28 -12.51 13.08 -2.93
C TYR A 28 -13.08 14.50 -2.71
N ARG A 29 -13.30 15.27 -3.78
CA ARG A 29 -13.88 16.63 -3.70
C ARG A 29 -15.32 16.61 -3.17
N GLU A 30 -16.14 15.67 -3.64
CA GLU A 30 -17.52 15.49 -3.17
C GLU A 30 -17.55 15.20 -1.66
N ASN A 31 -16.73 14.26 -1.20
CA ASN A 31 -16.62 13.96 0.23
C ASN A 31 -16.10 15.15 1.05
N LEU A 32 -15.09 15.88 0.57
CA LEU A 32 -14.61 17.08 1.26
C LEU A 32 -15.72 18.13 1.43
N MET A 33 -16.51 18.38 0.39
CA MET A 33 -17.61 19.35 0.45
C MET A 33 -18.68 18.94 1.45
N LEU A 34 -19.04 17.65 1.54
CA LEU A 34 -20.00 17.13 2.51
C LEU A 34 -19.57 17.41 3.96
N PHE A 35 -18.27 17.43 4.25
CA PHE A 35 -17.72 17.69 5.58
C PHE A 35 -17.19 19.12 5.77
N GLY A 36 -17.59 20.06 4.92
CA GLY A 36 -17.24 21.48 5.05
C GLY A 36 -15.77 21.82 4.75
N GLY A 37 -15.03 20.90 4.13
CA GLY A 37 -13.67 21.14 3.65
C GLY A 37 -13.66 21.94 2.35
N GLN A 38 -12.74 22.91 2.23
CA GLN A 38 -12.51 23.60 0.96
C GLN A 38 -11.50 22.82 0.10
N PRO A 39 -11.82 22.51 -1.17
CA PRO A 39 -10.84 21.97 -2.08
C PRO A 39 -9.83 23.06 -2.45
N LYS A 40 -8.65 23.04 -1.83
CA LYS A 40 -7.52 23.89 -2.24
C LYS A 40 -6.43 23.02 -2.85
N ASN A 41 -6.34 23.04 -4.18
CA ASN A 41 -5.07 23.21 -4.90
C ASN A 41 -5.32 23.27 -6.41
N GLU A 42 -4.98 24.39 -7.05
CA GLU A 42 -4.99 24.53 -8.52
C GLU A 42 -4.04 23.53 -9.20
N TRP A 43 -3.02 23.06 -8.47
CA TRP A 43 -1.96 22.20 -9.00
C TRP A 43 -2.20 20.69 -8.79
N LEU A 44 -3.16 20.31 -7.94
CA LEU A 44 -3.36 18.91 -7.54
C LEU A 44 -3.68 18.02 -8.75
N GLU A 45 -4.50 18.50 -9.68
CA GLU A 45 -4.86 17.75 -10.89
C GLU A 45 -3.62 17.42 -11.72
N ARG A 46 -2.77 18.42 -11.97
CA ARG A 46 -1.48 18.24 -12.66
C ARG A 46 -0.57 17.27 -11.92
N GLU A 47 -0.51 17.31 -10.60
CA GLU A 47 0.31 16.37 -9.82
C GLU A 47 -0.21 14.93 -9.88
N LEU A 48 -1.52 14.73 -9.89
CA LEU A 48 -2.09 13.39 -10.05
C LEU A 48 -1.89 12.85 -11.48
N GLU A 49 -1.95 13.72 -12.50
CA GLU A 49 -1.57 13.37 -13.87
C GLU A 49 -0.08 12.98 -13.96
N ASN A 50 0.81 13.75 -13.33
CA ASN A 50 2.24 13.43 -13.22
C ASN A 50 2.43 12.02 -12.63
N ILE A 51 1.69 11.65 -11.59
CA ILE A 51 1.74 10.31 -11.00
C ILE A 51 1.32 9.23 -12.02
N ALA A 52 0.27 9.47 -12.81
CA ALA A 52 -0.16 8.54 -13.85
C ALA A 52 0.94 8.29 -14.90
N TYR A 53 1.65 9.34 -15.33
CA TYR A 53 2.77 9.21 -16.27
C TYR A 53 3.96 8.47 -15.66
N VAL A 54 4.34 8.80 -14.41
CA VAL A 54 5.42 8.11 -13.71
C VAL A 54 5.09 6.63 -13.53
N TYR A 55 3.89 6.29 -13.05
CA TYR A 55 3.45 4.90 -12.91
C TYR A 55 3.42 4.16 -14.24
N ASN A 56 2.95 4.78 -15.32
CA ASN A 56 2.97 4.17 -16.65
C ASN A 56 4.41 3.79 -17.08
N GLN A 57 5.40 4.66 -16.82
CA GLN A 57 6.81 4.31 -17.07
C GLN A 57 7.32 3.18 -16.18
N VAL A 58 6.88 3.09 -14.91
CA VAL A 58 7.22 1.96 -14.01
C VAL A 58 6.70 0.64 -14.59
N ILE A 59 5.47 0.63 -15.11
CA ILE A 59 4.88 -0.57 -15.73
C ILE A 59 5.51 -0.91 -17.08
N GLU A 60 5.80 0.07 -17.93
CA GLU A 60 6.52 -0.15 -19.20
C GLU A 60 7.93 -0.73 -18.99
N LYS A 61 8.56 -0.36 -17.87
CA LYS A 61 9.88 -0.84 -17.45
C LYS A 61 9.80 -1.90 -16.35
N SER A 62 8.74 -2.71 -16.31
CA SER A 62 8.49 -3.66 -15.22
C SER A 62 9.66 -4.62 -14.95
N ASN A 63 10.46 -4.91 -15.98
CA ASN A 63 11.68 -5.73 -15.90
C ASN A 63 12.80 -5.10 -15.04
N GLU A 64 12.81 -3.77 -14.90
CA GLU A 64 13.71 -3.04 -13.99
C GLU A 64 13.21 -3.08 -12.54
N PHE A 65 12.00 -3.60 -12.30
CA PHE A 65 11.31 -3.62 -11.01
C PHE A 65 10.90 -5.04 -10.60
N GLU A 66 11.79 -6.03 -10.78
CA GLU A 66 11.52 -7.45 -10.47
C GLU A 66 12.33 -7.94 -9.26
N PRO A 67 11.87 -7.66 -8.01
CA PRO A 67 12.55 -8.17 -6.84
C PRO A 67 12.49 -9.70 -6.83
N MET A 68 13.61 -10.34 -6.49
CA MET A 68 13.70 -11.81 -6.47
C MET A 68 13.25 -12.48 -7.79
N LYS A 69 13.42 -11.79 -8.94
CA LYS A 69 12.97 -12.25 -10.28
C LYS A 69 11.45 -12.45 -10.39
N LYS A 70 10.67 -11.81 -9.53
CA LYS A 70 9.20 -11.81 -9.62
C LYS A 70 8.75 -10.77 -10.64
N LYS A 71 8.26 -11.27 -11.78
CA LYS A 71 7.68 -10.45 -12.84
C LYS A 71 6.38 -9.80 -12.37
N ASN A 72 6.05 -8.64 -12.96
CA ASN A 72 4.80 -7.91 -12.70
C ASN A 72 4.58 -7.63 -11.20
N PHE A 73 5.65 -7.23 -10.51
CA PHE A 73 5.64 -7.02 -9.07
C PHE A 73 4.70 -5.88 -8.64
N PHE A 74 4.70 -4.78 -9.39
CA PHE A 74 3.78 -3.67 -9.18
C PHE A 74 2.52 -3.81 -10.03
N GLY A 75 1.38 -3.45 -9.45
CA GLY A 75 0.07 -3.50 -10.09
C GLY A 75 -0.80 -2.28 -9.78
N ALA A 76 -2.03 -2.33 -10.28
CA ALA A 76 -2.95 -1.18 -10.25
C ALA A 76 -3.25 -0.67 -8.82
N ARG A 77 -3.17 -1.54 -7.81
CA ARG A 77 -3.37 -1.14 -6.41
C ARG A 77 -2.25 -0.28 -5.86
N ASP A 78 -1.01 -0.44 -6.34
CA ASP A 78 0.10 0.46 -5.96
C ASP A 78 -0.18 1.87 -6.48
N PHE A 79 -0.69 1.97 -7.70
CA PHE A 79 -1.16 3.22 -8.27
C PHE A 79 -2.32 3.84 -7.47
N TYR A 80 -3.38 3.07 -7.20
CA TYR A 80 -4.53 3.59 -6.45
C TYR A 80 -4.14 4.04 -5.05
N SER A 81 -3.28 3.28 -4.36
CA SER A 81 -2.74 3.62 -3.05
C SER A 81 -1.92 4.91 -3.09
N LEU A 82 -1.11 5.11 -4.13
CA LEU A 82 -0.34 6.35 -4.31
C LEU A 82 -1.24 7.57 -4.59
N ILE A 83 -2.26 7.43 -5.43
CA ILE A 83 -3.23 8.51 -5.67
C ILE A 83 -3.96 8.87 -4.37
N ARG A 84 -4.38 7.87 -3.59
CA ARG A 84 -5.01 8.09 -2.26
C ARG A 84 -4.09 8.85 -1.32
N TYR A 85 -2.82 8.44 -1.25
CA TYR A 85 -1.81 9.13 -0.46
C TYR A 85 -1.67 10.60 -0.89
N GLN A 86 -1.55 10.86 -2.19
CA GLN A 86 -1.37 12.20 -2.72
C GLN A 86 -2.57 13.11 -2.44
N LEU A 87 -3.79 12.60 -2.55
CA LEU A 87 -5.03 13.34 -2.23
C LEU A 87 -5.09 13.77 -0.75
N GLN A 88 -4.46 13.01 0.14
CA GLN A 88 -4.43 13.31 1.58
C GLN A 88 -3.18 14.09 2.01
N SER A 89 -2.18 14.20 1.14
CA SER A 89 -0.94 14.94 1.41
C SER A 89 -1.23 16.41 1.73
N PRO A 90 -0.77 16.95 2.86
CA PRO A 90 -1.02 18.35 3.25
C PRO A 90 -0.44 19.37 2.26
N SER A 91 0.66 19.03 1.60
CA SER A 91 1.33 19.94 0.66
C SER A 91 0.68 19.95 -0.72
N TYR A 92 -0.07 18.89 -1.07
CA TYR A 92 -0.62 18.60 -2.40
C TYR A 92 0.39 18.61 -3.57
N ASN A 93 1.66 18.95 -3.34
CA ASN A 93 2.78 18.75 -4.24
C ASN A 93 3.14 17.27 -4.33
N LEU A 94 3.77 16.85 -5.44
CA LEU A 94 4.23 15.48 -5.65
C LEU A 94 4.97 14.92 -4.42
N SER A 95 4.41 13.88 -3.80
CA SER A 95 5.00 13.28 -2.62
C SER A 95 6.00 12.19 -2.98
N PHE A 96 7.30 12.50 -2.85
CA PHE A 96 8.37 11.50 -2.92
C PHE A 96 8.17 10.40 -1.87
N GLU A 97 7.68 10.73 -0.67
CA GLU A 97 7.33 9.74 0.34
C GLU A 97 6.29 8.73 -0.18
N GLY A 98 5.25 9.23 -0.86
CA GLY A 98 4.20 8.39 -1.42
C GLY A 98 4.77 7.37 -2.40
N PHE A 99 5.66 7.80 -3.29
CA PHE A 99 6.35 6.89 -4.22
C PHE A 99 7.22 5.87 -3.49
N MET A 100 8.04 6.31 -2.53
CA MET A 100 8.94 5.43 -1.77
C MET A 100 8.18 4.37 -0.97
N ARG A 101 6.99 4.71 -0.48
CA ARG A 101 6.11 3.78 0.25
C ARG A 101 5.36 2.80 -0.65
N ASN A 102 5.04 3.19 -1.89
CA ASN A 102 4.26 2.35 -2.82
C ASN A 102 5.12 1.52 -3.77
N PHE A 103 6.34 1.96 -4.10
CA PHE A 103 7.26 1.25 -5.00
C PHE A 103 8.46 0.65 -4.25
N GLY A 104 8.22 0.13 -3.04
CA GLY A 104 9.22 -0.61 -2.27
C GLY A 104 9.39 -2.06 -2.74
N GLY A 105 10.17 -2.84 -1.98
CA GLY A 105 10.35 -4.28 -2.21
C GLY A 105 11.46 -4.67 -3.18
N ILE A 106 12.01 -3.71 -3.94
CA ILE A 106 13.28 -3.85 -4.68
C ILE A 106 14.46 -3.29 -3.89
N SER A 107 15.69 -3.58 -4.32
CA SER A 107 16.89 -3.04 -3.68
C SER A 107 16.87 -1.50 -3.70
N ARG A 108 17.45 -0.88 -2.67
CA ARG A 108 17.41 0.59 -2.52
C ARG A 108 18.14 1.27 -3.67
N GLU A 109 19.27 0.70 -4.08
CA GLU A 109 20.11 1.18 -5.17
C GLU A 109 19.36 1.11 -6.50
N ASP A 110 18.67 -0.01 -6.77
CA ASP A 110 17.86 -0.15 -7.98
C ASP A 110 16.66 0.80 -7.97
N LEU A 111 15.99 0.96 -6.82
CA LEU A 111 14.86 1.88 -6.71
C LEU A 111 15.27 3.32 -7.00
N LEU A 112 16.31 3.80 -6.33
CA LEU A 112 16.83 5.17 -6.52
C LEU A 112 17.25 5.39 -7.96
N ARG A 113 17.92 4.42 -8.58
CA ARG A 113 18.37 4.53 -9.98
C ARG A 113 17.20 4.52 -10.96
N ASN A 114 16.32 3.53 -10.86
CA ASN A 114 15.28 3.29 -11.87
C ASN A 114 14.15 4.32 -11.75
N LEU A 115 13.61 4.52 -10.55
CA LEU A 115 12.58 5.55 -10.32
C LEU A 115 13.17 6.95 -10.47
N GLY A 116 14.43 7.16 -10.09
CA GLY A 116 15.13 8.43 -10.30
C GLY A 116 15.27 8.79 -11.79
N TYR A 117 15.61 7.82 -12.62
CA TYR A 117 15.63 8.01 -14.08
C TYR A 117 14.24 8.35 -14.64
N ILE A 118 13.18 7.70 -14.12
CA ILE A 118 11.81 7.99 -14.53
C ILE A 118 11.42 9.43 -14.14
N PHE A 119 11.73 9.88 -12.93
CA PHE A 119 11.45 11.26 -12.51
C PHE A 119 12.18 12.29 -13.38
N TYR A 120 13.44 12.06 -13.71
CA TYR A 120 14.17 12.92 -14.64
C TYR A 120 13.49 12.96 -16.02
N LYS A 121 13.13 11.80 -16.58
CA LYS A 121 12.54 11.70 -17.92
C LYS A 121 11.14 12.27 -18.01
N VAL A 122 10.29 12.02 -17.01
CA VAL A 122 8.85 12.35 -17.03
C VAL A 122 8.59 13.75 -16.48
N LEU A 123 9.29 14.13 -15.41
CA LEU A 123 9.02 15.37 -14.66
C LEU A 123 10.12 16.42 -14.81
N GLY A 124 11.26 16.08 -15.43
CA GLY A 124 12.36 17.01 -15.66
C GLY A 124 13.17 17.36 -14.42
N PHE A 125 12.99 16.65 -13.30
CA PHE A 125 13.81 16.87 -12.10
C PHE A 125 15.27 16.49 -12.35
N SER A 126 16.21 17.27 -11.82
CA SER A 126 17.63 16.89 -11.87
C SER A 126 17.89 15.61 -11.08
N ARG A 127 18.89 14.83 -11.48
CA ARG A 127 19.21 13.56 -10.80
C ARG A 127 19.62 13.80 -9.35
N GLU A 128 20.32 14.89 -9.11
CA GLU A 128 20.79 15.33 -7.79
C GLU A 128 19.60 15.65 -6.88
N GLU A 129 18.62 16.42 -7.38
CA GLU A 129 17.41 16.77 -6.64
C GLU A 129 16.57 15.53 -6.31
N VAL A 130 16.39 14.63 -7.27
CA VAL A 130 15.62 13.39 -7.06
C VAL A 130 16.31 12.51 -6.02
N PHE A 131 17.63 12.34 -6.13
CA PHE A 131 18.40 11.56 -5.18
C PHE A 131 18.31 12.15 -3.76
N GLU A 132 18.45 13.46 -3.61
CA GLU A 132 18.34 14.14 -2.32
C GLU A 132 16.94 13.94 -1.71
N LYS A 133 15.88 14.10 -2.50
CA LYS A 133 14.50 13.96 -2.04
C LYS A 133 14.13 12.52 -1.69
N MET A 134 14.51 11.55 -2.52
CA MET A 134 14.22 10.13 -2.27
C MET A 134 15.06 9.57 -1.12
N SER A 135 16.30 10.00 -0.96
CA SER A 135 17.20 9.50 0.08
C SER A 135 16.74 9.79 1.50
N LYS A 136 15.84 10.77 1.69
CA LYS A 136 15.19 11.11 2.96
C LYS A 136 14.27 10.00 3.50
N PHE A 137 13.88 9.04 2.68
CA PHE A 137 12.94 7.99 3.05
C PHE A 137 13.62 6.62 2.95
N THR A 138 14.09 6.10 4.08
CA THR A 138 14.59 4.72 4.16
C THR A 138 13.44 3.70 4.15
N PRO A 139 13.71 2.40 3.89
CA PRO A 139 12.68 1.38 4.05
C PRO A 139 12.08 1.35 5.46
N MET A 140 12.91 1.55 6.50
CA MET A 140 12.47 1.61 7.90
C MET A 140 11.53 2.79 8.15
N ASP A 141 11.92 3.97 7.63
CA ASP A 141 11.08 5.18 7.63
C ASP A 141 9.71 4.94 6.99
N CYS A 142 9.68 4.23 5.85
CA CYS A 142 8.46 3.93 5.11
C CYS A 142 7.56 2.95 5.90
N VAL A 143 8.13 1.92 6.52
CA VAL A 143 7.36 0.98 7.37
C VAL A 143 6.80 1.71 8.59
N GLN A 144 7.63 2.50 9.27
CA GLN A 144 7.20 3.26 10.45
C GLN A 144 6.02 4.19 10.12
N ARG A 145 6.13 4.98 9.04
CA ARG A 145 5.06 5.89 8.63
C ARG A 145 3.79 5.15 8.22
N ASN A 146 3.89 4.03 7.49
CA ASN A 146 2.72 3.18 7.20
C ASN A 146 2.00 2.70 8.46
N LEU A 147 2.74 2.28 9.49
CA LEU A 147 2.14 1.83 10.75
C LEU A 147 1.53 2.99 11.56
N LEU A 148 2.05 4.21 11.44
CA LEU A 148 1.52 5.39 12.12
C LEU A 148 0.23 5.94 11.50
N ASP A 149 -0.02 5.70 10.21
CA ASP A 149 -1.25 6.15 9.55
C ASP A 149 -2.52 5.60 10.21
N THR A 150 -2.42 4.45 10.88
CA THR A 150 -3.50 3.83 11.66
C THR A 150 -4.00 4.67 12.84
N GLN A 151 -3.23 5.67 13.28
CA GLN A 151 -3.57 6.51 14.44
C GLN A 151 -4.30 7.81 14.08
N THR A 152 -4.61 8.05 12.80
CA THR A 152 -5.27 9.29 12.41
C THR A 152 -6.80 9.18 12.50
N ASN A 153 -7.33 9.45 13.69
CA ASN A 153 -8.70 9.97 13.89
C ASN A 153 -8.93 11.34 13.20
N ASN A 154 -7.98 11.79 12.37
CA ASN A 154 -7.94 13.07 11.66
C ASN A 154 -7.96 12.86 10.14
N SER A 155 -8.50 11.74 9.63
CA SER A 155 -8.90 11.68 8.23
C SER A 155 -9.87 12.84 7.99
N LYS A 156 -9.54 13.75 7.08
CA LYS A 156 -10.42 14.87 6.67
C LYS A 156 -11.74 14.39 6.03
N LEU A 157 -11.91 13.08 5.85
CA LEU A 157 -13.05 12.43 5.23
C LEU A 157 -13.72 11.57 6.30
N PHE A 158 -14.64 12.20 7.03
CA PHE A 158 -15.27 11.68 8.25
C PHE A 158 -16.21 10.47 8.04
N GLU A 159 -16.41 10.02 6.79
CA GLU A 159 -17.21 8.82 6.50
C GLU A 159 -16.55 7.82 5.55
N ASP A 160 -15.52 8.25 4.82
CA ASP A 160 -14.86 7.40 3.84
C ASP A 160 -13.57 6.91 4.46
N ASN A 161 -13.55 5.61 4.78
CA ASN A 161 -12.37 4.91 5.27
C ASN A 161 -11.35 4.76 4.13
N TYR A 162 -10.86 5.89 3.61
CA TYR A 162 -9.59 5.91 2.94
C TYR A 162 -8.54 5.57 3.99
N ILE A 163 -8.41 4.28 4.30
CA ILE A 163 -7.19 3.74 4.88
C ILE A 163 -6.11 4.19 3.90
N VAL A 164 -5.27 5.12 4.37
CA VAL A 164 -4.23 5.77 3.57
C VAL A 164 -3.28 4.71 3.01
N SER A 165 -3.12 3.64 3.78
CA SER A 165 -2.02 2.70 3.65
C SER A 165 -2.50 1.27 3.66
N ARG A 166 -1.95 0.51 2.70
CA ARG A 166 -2.12 -0.94 2.67
C ARG A 166 -1.34 -1.58 3.82
N HIS A 167 -1.69 -2.82 4.13
CA HIS A 167 -0.89 -3.65 5.03
C HIS A 167 0.56 -3.73 4.54
N CYS A 168 1.52 -3.73 5.46
CA CYS A 168 2.94 -3.80 5.12
C CYS A 168 3.36 -5.24 4.83
N MET A 169 4.04 -5.44 3.70
CA MET A 169 4.84 -6.63 3.45
C MET A 169 6.32 -6.26 3.57
N VAL A 170 6.98 -6.77 4.60
CA VAL A 170 8.41 -6.55 4.80
C VAL A 170 9.17 -7.72 4.18
N ILE A 171 9.89 -7.43 3.10
CA ILE A 171 10.71 -8.42 2.41
C ILE A 171 12.09 -8.43 3.07
N SER A 172 12.59 -9.62 3.38
CA SER A 172 13.90 -9.81 3.96
C SER A 172 14.60 -11.01 3.36
N GLU A 173 15.93 -10.93 3.27
CA GLU A 173 16.79 -12.03 2.86
C GLU A 173 17.05 -13.04 3.99
N LEU A 174 16.90 -12.62 5.26
CA LEU A 174 17.17 -13.46 6.44
C LEU A 174 15.91 -13.64 7.28
N GLU A 175 15.72 -14.86 7.78
CA GLU A 175 14.52 -15.28 8.52
C GLU A 175 14.21 -14.45 9.77
N HIS A 176 15.22 -13.88 10.42
CA HIS A 176 15.07 -13.16 11.69
C HIS A 176 15.12 -11.63 11.57
N SER A 177 15.24 -11.08 10.36
CA SER A 177 15.43 -9.62 10.20
C SER A 177 14.24 -8.78 10.63
N TRP A 178 13.06 -9.37 10.81
CA TRP A 178 11.91 -8.65 11.37
C TRP A 178 12.19 -8.14 12.79
N GLN A 179 13.14 -8.73 13.52
CA GLN A 179 13.58 -8.27 14.85
C GLN A 179 14.18 -6.87 14.82
N VAL A 180 14.77 -6.46 13.69
CA VAL A 180 15.25 -5.08 13.50
C VAL A 180 14.13 -4.06 13.68
N LEU A 181 12.88 -4.41 13.35
CA LEU A 181 11.72 -3.54 13.59
C LEU A 181 11.42 -3.38 15.09
N LEU A 182 11.68 -4.39 15.92
CA LEU A 182 11.58 -4.29 17.38
C LEU A 182 12.71 -3.43 17.95
N GLU A 183 13.95 -3.68 17.53
CA GLU A 183 15.13 -2.95 18.00
C GLU A 183 15.05 -1.45 17.72
N ASN A 184 14.42 -1.08 16.59
CA ASN A 184 14.19 0.31 16.20
C ASN A 184 12.87 0.89 16.75
N GLY A 185 12.15 0.16 17.61
CA GLY A 185 10.91 0.63 18.24
C GLY A 185 9.73 0.84 17.29
N ILE A 186 9.80 0.29 16.08
CA ILE A 186 8.72 0.32 15.08
C ILE A 186 7.62 -0.67 15.49
N LEU A 187 8.03 -1.90 15.82
CA LEU A 187 7.19 -2.88 16.49
C LEU A 187 7.36 -2.75 18.01
N LYS A 188 6.38 -3.23 18.75
CA LYS A 188 6.38 -3.24 20.21
C LYS A 188 6.17 -4.68 20.71
N TYR A 189 6.63 -4.96 21.92
CA TYR A 189 6.48 -6.27 22.55
C TYR A 189 5.02 -6.65 22.84
N ASP A 190 4.09 -5.68 22.88
CA ASP A 190 2.65 -5.91 23.04
C ASP A 190 1.92 -6.13 21.69
N ASP A 191 2.62 -6.06 20.56
CA ASP A 191 2.10 -6.51 19.27
C ASP A 191 1.91 -8.04 19.28
N VAL A 192 0.97 -8.51 18.46
CA VAL A 192 0.67 -9.94 18.37
C VAL A 192 1.50 -10.56 17.25
N PHE A 193 2.43 -11.42 17.63
CA PHE A 193 3.27 -12.16 16.69
C PHE A 193 2.71 -13.57 16.46
N LEU A 194 2.37 -13.88 15.22
CA LEU A 194 1.88 -15.19 14.81
C LEU A 194 2.91 -15.85 13.89
N PHE A 195 3.43 -16.98 14.33
CA PHE A 195 4.43 -17.76 13.63
C PHE A 195 3.88 -19.14 13.29
N LYS A 196 4.26 -19.67 12.12
CA LYS A 196 4.01 -21.08 11.82
C LYS A 196 4.75 -21.97 12.82
N SER A 197 4.01 -22.87 13.47
CA SER A 197 4.61 -23.86 14.36
C SER A 197 5.42 -24.86 13.54
N ASN A 198 6.66 -25.10 13.96
CA ASN A 198 7.53 -26.12 13.39
C ASN A 198 7.56 -27.41 14.24
N PHE A 199 6.78 -27.49 15.33
CA PHE A 199 6.67 -28.69 16.15
C PHE A 199 5.98 -29.82 15.37
N ALA A 200 6.51 -31.04 15.47
CA ALA A 200 6.09 -32.17 14.64
C ALA A 200 4.57 -32.46 14.72
N HIS A 201 3.96 -32.30 15.89
CA HIS A 201 2.53 -32.52 16.09
C HIS A 201 1.63 -31.43 15.47
N ASP A 202 2.17 -30.24 15.22
CA ASP A 202 1.39 -29.12 14.70
C ASP A 202 1.41 -29.05 13.17
N ARG A 203 2.38 -29.69 12.51
CA ARG A 203 2.60 -29.59 11.05
C ARG A 203 1.44 -30.15 10.23
N ASP A 204 0.79 -31.21 10.71
CA ASP A 204 -0.28 -31.91 10.00
C ASP A 204 -1.68 -31.51 10.48
N SER A 205 -1.78 -30.57 11.43
CA SER A 205 -3.06 -30.15 12.02
C SER A 205 -3.47 -28.76 11.52
N SER A 206 -4.71 -28.63 11.07
CA SER A 206 -5.32 -27.31 10.78
C SER A 206 -5.69 -26.53 12.04
N ILE A 207 -5.54 -27.13 13.23
CA ILE A 207 -5.89 -26.51 14.51
C ILE A 207 -5.08 -25.22 14.72
N SER A 208 -3.80 -25.21 14.36
CA SER A 208 -2.96 -24.01 14.47
C SER A 208 -3.47 -22.89 13.56
N ASP A 209 -3.91 -23.21 12.35
CA ASP A 209 -4.45 -22.24 11.40
C ASP A 209 -5.74 -21.61 11.93
N TYR A 210 -6.67 -22.41 12.47
CA TYR A 210 -7.89 -21.88 13.11
C TYR A 210 -7.58 -20.99 14.31
N LYS A 211 -6.60 -21.36 15.14
CA LYS A 211 -6.16 -20.52 16.26
C LYS A 211 -5.59 -19.19 15.79
N HIS A 212 -4.76 -19.20 14.74
CA HIS A 212 -4.24 -17.98 14.14
C HIS A 212 -5.35 -17.09 13.57
N LEU A 213 -6.31 -17.67 12.84
CA LEU A 213 -7.44 -16.93 12.28
C LEU A 213 -8.29 -16.26 13.37
N ASN A 214 -8.67 -17.02 14.42
CA ASN A 214 -9.41 -16.45 15.54
C ASN A 214 -8.63 -15.32 16.22
N LYS A 215 -7.31 -15.48 16.39
CA LYS A 215 -6.48 -14.44 16.98
C LYS A 215 -6.40 -13.19 16.12
N ILE A 216 -6.37 -13.35 14.79
CA ILE A 216 -6.41 -12.21 13.84
C ILE A 216 -7.75 -11.48 13.97
N ILE A 217 -8.87 -12.20 14.01
CA ILE A 217 -10.21 -11.61 14.20
C ILE A 217 -10.26 -10.80 15.51
N ASP A 218 -9.80 -11.37 16.62
CA ASP A 218 -9.74 -10.66 17.91
C ASP A 218 -8.89 -9.38 17.83
N CYS A 219 -7.77 -9.43 17.10
CA CYS A 219 -6.89 -8.27 16.95
C CYS A 219 -7.52 -7.19 16.07
N MET A 220 -8.24 -7.58 15.01
CA MET A 220 -9.01 -6.66 14.19
C MET A 220 -10.10 -5.95 15.01
N ASP A 221 -10.83 -6.68 15.85
CA ASP A 221 -11.88 -6.13 16.70
C ASP A 221 -11.33 -5.20 17.80
N THR A 222 -10.12 -5.49 18.29
CA THR A 222 -9.46 -4.70 19.37
C THR A 222 -8.50 -3.63 18.86
N GLY A 223 -8.30 -3.52 17.54
CA GLY A 223 -7.34 -2.59 16.94
C GLY A 223 -5.87 -2.91 17.26
N LYS A 224 -5.56 -4.15 17.64
CA LYS A 224 -4.18 -4.59 17.90
C LYS A 224 -3.46 -4.91 16.61
N ARG A 225 -2.17 -4.54 16.55
CA ARG A 225 -1.30 -4.87 15.43
C ARG A 225 -0.94 -6.35 15.47
N VAL A 226 -0.96 -6.98 14.30
CA VAL A 226 -0.58 -8.39 14.11
C VAL A 226 0.58 -8.48 13.14
N VAL A 227 1.61 -9.24 13.50
CA VAL A 227 2.74 -9.59 12.66
C VAL A 227 2.59 -11.04 12.24
N LEU A 228 2.45 -11.28 10.94
CA LEU A 228 2.28 -12.61 10.35
C LEU A 228 3.62 -13.07 9.77
N TYR A 229 4.09 -14.25 10.17
CA TYR A 229 5.35 -14.80 9.71
C TYR A 229 5.23 -16.27 9.27
N ASN A 230 5.56 -16.53 8.01
CA ASN A 230 5.51 -17.86 7.36
C ASN A 230 4.14 -18.55 7.44
N LEU A 231 3.04 -17.79 7.36
CA LEU A 231 1.66 -18.28 7.49
C LEU A 231 0.95 -18.43 6.12
N ASP A 232 1.60 -19.08 5.16
CA ASP A 232 1.04 -19.27 3.81
C ASP A 232 -0.27 -20.07 3.82
N SER A 233 -0.47 -20.94 4.81
CA SER A 233 -1.65 -21.80 4.95
C SER A 233 -2.96 -21.03 5.13
N ILE A 234 -2.92 -19.83 5.71
CA ILE A 234 -4.10 -19.01 5.99
C ILE A 234 -4.26 -17.86 5.00
N TYR A 235 -3.38 -17.73 3.99
CA TYR A 235 -3.39 -16.60 3.08
C TYR A 235 -4.72 -16.45 2.33
N GLU A 236 -5.28 -17.56 1.82
CA GLU A 236 -6.57 -17.57 1.13
C GLU A 236 -7.71 -17.09 2.04
N ASN A 237 -7.67 -17.46 3.32
CA ASN A 237 -8.65 -17.03 4.32
C ASN A 237 -8.54 -15.53 4.64
N LEU A 238 -7.36 -14.94 4.46
CA LEU A 238 -7.11 -13.52 4.70
C LEU A 238 -7.29 -12.66 3.45
N TYR A 239 -7.70 -13.23 2.31
CA TYR A 239 -7.72 -12.54 1.02
C TYR A 239 -8.54 -11.24 1.06
N ASP A 240 -9.79 -11.28 1.53
CA ASP A 240 -10.63 -10.09 1.58
C ASP A 240 -10.15 -9.05 2.60
N MET A 241 -9.58 -9.49 3.72
CA MET A 241 -8.92 -8.62 4.71
C MET A 241 -7.73 -7.88 4.10
N LEU A 242 -6.80 -8.61 3.47
CA LEU A 242 -5.62 -8.04 2.84
C LEU A 242 -5.98 -7.10 1.69
N ASN A 243 -7.09 -7.40 0.98
CA ASN A 243 -7.65 -6.55 -0.06
C ASN A 243 -8.41 -5.33 0.45
N GLN A 244 -8.59 -5.19 1.77
CA GLN A 244 -9.34 -4.12 2.41
C GLN A 244 -10.78 -3.99 1.86
N ARG A 245 -11.43 -5.13 1.60
CA ARG A 245 -12.82 -5.21 1.11
C ARG A 245 -13.80 -5.27 2.27
N TYR A 246 -14.11 -4.11 2.84
CA TYR A 246 -15.03 -4.00 3.97
C TYR A 246 -16.44 -3.62 3.53
N GLN A 247 -17.44 -4.13 4.25
CA GLN A 247 -18.83 -3.72 4.16
C GLN A 247 -19.18 -2.82 5.36
N ARG A 248 -20.12 -1.88 5.18
CA ARG A 248 -20.56 -0.98 6.25
C ARG A 248 -21.93 -1.42 6.76
N LYS A 249 -22.04 -1.64 8.08
CA LYS A 249 -23.34 -1.87 8.73
C LYS A 249 -24.14 -0.57 8.70
N PRO A 250 -25.49 -0.62 8.82
CA PRO A 250 -26.31 0.56 9.05
C PRO A 250 -25.88 1.38 10.27
N SER A 251 -25.23 0.74 11.25
CA SER A 251 -24.63 1.39 12.43
C SER A 251 -23.34 2.17 12.17
N GLY A 252 -22.85 2.22 10.93
CA GLY A 252 -21.61 2.89 10.54
C GLY A 252 -20.33 2.08 10.78
N LYS A 253 -20.41 0.93 11.45
CA LYS A 253 -19.24 0.04 11.69
C LYS A 253 -18.90 -0.78 10.45
N ASN A 254 -17.60 -0.87 10.14
CA ASN A 254 -17.09 -1.76 9.10
C ASN A 254 -17.05 -3.21 9.59
N TYR A 255 -17.21 -4.14 8.65
CA TYR A 255 -16.99 -5.57 8.85
C TYR A 255 -16.47 -6.21 7.56
N LEU A 256 -15.80 -7.36 7.68
CA LEU A 256 -15.43 -8.23 6.56
C LEU A 256 -16.61 -9.12 6.16
#